data_AF-A0A9P5SWJ9-F1
#
_entry.id   AF-A0A9P5SWJ9-F1
#
_cell.length_a   1.000
_cell.length_b   1.000
_cell.length_c   1.000
_cell.angle_alpha   90.00
_cell.angle_beta   90.00
_cell.angle_gamma   90.00
#
_symmetry.space_group_name_H-M   'P 1'
#
loop_
_entity.id
_entity.type
_entity.pdbx_description
1 polymer ?
#
loop_
_entity_poly.entity_id
_entity_poly.type
_entity_poly.pdbx_seq_one_letter_code
_entity_poly.pdbx_strand_id
1 'polypeptide(L)'
;MEAFKPLAFEVRYMLESALSSNYIVEYDLTAEVAEILCALEPLKASMILERIIWNHQRIWNLKDYLSMQAAKLKIPTKPRIAPDQCVYLRKVIVTPTTIHLQPPTIETSNRIIRKYLNVKDFFLRVEFSDEGRSRVWSKGSASNENTAIYNRIFAGLTRGIKIGNRTYEFLSFSASQLRENSAWFYCPEGGNPTIE
;
A
#
# COMPACT_ATOMS: atom_id res chain seq x y z
N MET A 1 4.58 -10.50 -14.79
CA MET A 1 4.76 -10.44 -13.32
C MET A 1 5.81 -11.39 -12.75
N GLU A 2 6.16 -12.52 -13.39
CA GLU A 2 7.17 -13.47 -12.85
C GLU A 2 8.53 -12.82 -12.58
N ALA A 3 9.00 -11.96 -13.48
CA ALA A 3 10.26 -11.23 -13.36
C ALA A 3 10.35 -10.34 -12.10
N PHE A 4 9.21 -9.96 -11.50
CA PHE A 4 9.14 -9.09 -10.33
C PHE A 4 9.02 -9.88 -9.01
N LYS A 5 8.97 -11.22 -9.05
CA LYS A 5 8.95 -12.06 -7.84
C LYS A 5 10.17 -11.89 -6.92
N PRO A 6 11.40 -11.68 -7.43
CA PRO A 6 12.58 -11.52 -6.57
C PRO A 6 12.63 -10.18 -5.82
N LEU A 7 11.77 -9.21 -6.16
CA LEU A 7 11.80 -7.90 -5.52
C LEU A 7 11.43 -7.99 -4.04
N ALA A 8 12.16 -7.21 -3.24
CA ALA A 8 11.78 -6.96 -1.86
C ALA A 8 10.35 -6.40 -1.79
N PHE A 9 9.62 -6.80 -0.75
CA PHE A 9 8.18 -6.50 -0.63
C PHE A 9 7.90 -5.00 -0.68
N GLU A 10 8.73 -4.17 -0.04
CA GLU A 10 8.60 -2.71 -0.05
C GLU A 10 8.76 -2.11 -1.45
N VAL A 11 9.64 -2.64 -2.30
CA VAL A 11 9.81 -2.15 -3.68
C VAL A 11 8.59 -2.52 -4.50
N ARG A 12 8.14 -3.77 -4.38
CA ARG A 12 6.94 -4.25 -5.07
C ARG A 12 5.69 -3.48 -4.64
N TYR A 13 5.53 -3.22 -3.35
CA TYR A 13 4.45 -2.41 -2.82
C TYR A 13 4.43 -1.00 -3.44
N MET A 14 5.60 -0.34 -3.52
CA MET A 14 5.71 0.99 -4.13
C MET A 14 5.43 0.96 -5.64
N LEU A 15 5.84 -0.10 -6.34
CA LEU A 15 5.54 -0.30 -7.75
C LEU A 15 4.03 -0.44 -8.00
N GLU A 16 3.36 -1.29 -7.21
CA GLU A 16 1.90 -1.47 -7.26
C GLU A 16 1.16 -0.17 -6.85
N SER A 17 1.72 0.62 -5.94
CA SER A 17 1.21 1.97 -5.62
C SER A 17 1.26 2.93 -6.79
N ALA A 18 2.37 2.98 -7.52
CA ALA A 18 2.51 3.81 -8.71
C ALA A 18 1.58 3.34 -9.86
N LEU A 19 1.40 2.03 -10.04
CA LEU A 19 0.47 1.44 -11.02
C LEU A 19 -0.98 1.76 -10.68
N SER A 20 -1.41 1.51 -9.45
CA SER A 20 -2.79 1.74 -9.00
C SER A 20 -3.20 3.22 -9.02
N SER A 21 -2.23 4.13 -9.07
CA SER A 21 -2.44 5.57 -9.21
C SER A 21 -2.23 6.08 -10.66
N ASN A 22 -2.00 5.18 -11.62
CA ASN A 22 -1.79 5.47 -13.04
C ASN A 22 -0.59 6.41 -13.34
N TYR A 23 0.43 6.41 -12.46
CA TYR A 23 1.69 7.14 -12.71
C TYR A 23 2.67 6.35 -13.56
N ILE A 24 2.50 5.02 -13.61
CA ILE A 24 3.18 4.10 -14.51
C ILE A 24 2.15 3.15 -15.11
N VAL A 25 2.46 2.56 -16.25
CA VAL A 25 1.59 1.60 -16.92
C VAL A 25 2.18 0.20 -16.91
N GLU A 26 1.30 -0.80 -16.97
CA GLU A 26 1.72 -2.21 -16.99
C GLU A 26 2.63 -2.55 -18.18
N TYR A 27 2.45 -1.88 -19.33
CA TYR A 27 3.30 -2.06 -20.51
C TYR A 27 4.78 -1.73 -20.24
N ASP A 28 5.07 -0.80 -19.32
CA ASP A 28 6.44 -0.43 -18.95
C ASP A 28 7.09 -1.44 -18.00
N LEU A 29 6.36 -2.42 -17.48
CA LEU A 29 6.86 -3.43 -16.54
C LEU A 29 7.60 -4.55 -17.28
N THR A 30 8.69 -4.19 -17.96
CA THR A 30 9.54 -5.11 -18.71
C THR A 30 10.50 -5.88 -17.80
N ALA A 31 11.12 -6.94 -18.32
CA ALA A 31 12.17 -7.68 -17.61
C ALA A 31 13.35 -6.76 -17.25
N GLU A 32 13.72 -5.83 -18.13
CA GLU A 32 14.80 -4.86 -17.89
C GLU A 32 14.49 -3.94 -16.71
N VAL A 33 13.23 -3.50 -16.55
CA VAL A 33 12.81 -2.71 -15.38
C VAL A 33 12.94 -3.54 -14.11
N ALA A 34 12.56 -4.82 -14.15
CA ALA A 34 12.73 -5.72 -13.01
C ALA A 34 14.22 -5.91 -12.65
N GLU A 35 15.09 -6.09 -13.63
CA GLU A 35 16.54 -6.19 -13.44
C GLU A 35 17.13 -4.94 -12.79
N ILE A 36 16.75 -3.74 -13.27
CA ILE A 36 17.19 -2.47 -12.67
C ILE A 36 16.73 -2.36 -11.21
N LEU A 37 15.47 -2.68 -10.92
CA LEU A 37 14.94 -2.61 -9.55
C LEU A 37 15.58 -3.66 -8.62
N CYS A 38 15.90 -4.86 -9.12
CA CYS A 38 16.61 -5.90 -8.38
C CYS A 38 18.07 -5.54 -8.09
N ALA A 39 18.73 -4.82 -9.00
CA ALA A 39 20.11 -4.38 -8.83
C ALA A 39 20.26 -3.22 -7.83
N LEU A 40 19.17 -2.49 -7.56
CA LEU A 40 19.16 -1.40 -6.59
C LEU A 40 18.97 -1.92 -5.16
N GLU A 41 19.57 -1.21 -4.20
CA GLU A 41 19.22 -1.38 -2.79
C GLU A 41 17.71 -1.11 -2.59
N PRO A 42 16.96 -1.95 -1.85
CA PRO A 42 15.50 -1.82 -1.74
C PRO A 42 15.03 -0.43 -1.28
N LEU A 43 15.73 0.17 -0.33
CA LEU A 43 15.43 1.51 0.15
C LEU A 43 15.56 2.56 -0.97
N LYS A 44 16.62 2.48 -1.80
CA LYS A 44 16.81 3.38 -2.94
C LYS A 44 15.71 3.20 -3.97
N ALA A 45 15.38 1.95 -4.32
CA ALA A 45 14.32 1.65 -5.28
C ALA A 45 12.96 2.20 -4.78
N SER A 46 12.60 1.95 -3.53
CA SER A 46 11.37 2.48 -2.92
C SER A 46 11.34 4.01 -2.92
N MET A 47 12.45 4.69 -2.62
CA MET A 47 12.51 6.17 -2.66
C MET A 47 12.34 6.74 -4.08
N ILE A 48 12.90 6.08 -5.11
CA ILE A 48 12.72 6.52 -6.50
C ILE A 48 11.25 6.36 -6.90
N LEU A 49 10.64 5.22 -6.62
CA LEU A 49 9.23 4.95 -6.92
C LEU A 49 8.29 5.89 -6.14
N GLU A 50 8.61 6.15 -4.88
CA GLU A 50 7.89 7.12 -4.06
C GLU A 50 7.92 8.52 -4.69
N ARG A 51 9.06 8.94 -5.23
CA ARG A 51 9.18 10.24 -5.91
C ARG A 51 8.25 10.38 -7.12
N ILE A 52 8.03 9.29 -7.85
CA ILE A 52 7.07 9.27 -8.97
C ILE A 52 5.66 9.62 -8.45
N ILE A 53 5.27 8.99 -7.33
CA ILE A 53 3.93 9.16 -6.75
C ILE A 53 3.73 10.57 -6.19
N TRP A 54 4.72 11.11 -5.46
CA TRP A 54 4.63 12.46 -4.88
C TRP A 54 4.64 13.58 -5.91
N ASN A 55 5.33 13.40 -7.03
CA ASN A 55 5.35 14.41 -8.08
C ASN A 55 4.02 14.48 -8.85
N HIS A 56 3.12 13.51 -8.65
CA HIS A 56 1.84 13.40 -9.34
C HIS A 56 1.96 13.45 -10.88
N GLN A 57 3.10 13.03 -11.43
CA GLN A 57 3.37 13.05 -12.86
C GLN A 57 3.52 11.63 -13.39
N ARG A 58 2.86 11.39 -14.52
CA ARG A 58 2.97 10.13 -15.24
C ARG A 58 4.34 10.01 -15.90
N ILE A 59 4.99 8.88 -15.67
CA ILE A 59 6.23 8.49 -16.32
C ILE A 59 5.86 7.64 -17.54
N TRP A 60 6.32 8.08 -18.72
CA TRP A 60 6.03 7.41 -20.00
C TRP A 60 7.09 6.37 -20.39
N ASN A 61 8.25 6.40 -19.74
CA ASN A 61 9.31 5.42 -19.93
C ASN A 61 9.98 5.18 -18.58
N LEU A 62 9.55 4.10 -17.92
CA LEU A 62 10.01 3.78 -16.57
C LEU A 62 11.49 3.36 -16.57
N LYS A 63 11.95 2.62 -17.59
CA LYS A 63 13.33 2.16 -17.71
C LYS A 63 14.33 3.33 -17.69
N ASP A 64 14.11 4.32 -18.55
CA ASP A 64 15.01 5.47 -18.68
C ASP A 64 14.96 6.33 -17.42
N TYR A 65 13.78 6.50 -16.83
CA TYR A 65 13.62 7.21 -15.57
C TYR A 65 14.42 6.53 -14.44
N LEU A 66 14.23 5.22 -14.24
CA LEU A 66 14.94 4.47 -13.20
C LEU A 66 16.45 4.53 -13.40
N SER A 67 16.92 4.33 -14.63
CA SER A 67 18.35 4.39 -14.96
C SER A 67 18.95 5.76 -14.64
N MET A 68 18.24 6.84 -15.00
CA MET A 68 18.66 8.20 -14.70
C MET A 68 18.70 8.50 -13.19
N GLN A 69 17.70 8.05 -12.42
CA GLN A 69 17.65 8.28 -10.98
C GLN A 69 18.68 7.42 -10.23
N ALA A 70 18.90 6.18 -10.66
CA ALA A 70 19.92 5.29 -10.13
C ALA A 70 21.33 5.91 -10.24
N ALA A 71 21.64 6.53 -11.38
CA ALA A 71 22.92 7.22 -11.59
C ALA A 71 23.10 8.48 -10.71
N LYS A 72 22.00 9.15 -10.33
CA LYS A 72 22.01 10.36 -9.49
C LYS A 72 22.20 10.05 -8.00
N LEU A 73 21.67 8.92 -7.52
CA LEU A 73 21.68 8.54 -6.11
C LEU A 73 22.98 7.79 -5.73
N LYS A 74 24.10 8.51 -5.78
CA LYS A 74 25.43 7.97 -5.45
C LYS A 74 25.66 7.76 -3.95
N ILE A 75 24.84 8.36 -3.09
CA ILE A 75 25.00 8.34 -1.63
C ILE A 75 24.14 7.20 -1.05
N PRO A 76 24.65 6.44 -0.04
CA PRO A 76 23.82 5.50 0.69
C PRO A 76 22.63 6.20 1.34
N THR A 77 21.44 5.67 1.11
CA THR A 77 20.19 6.20 1.66
C THR A 77 20.02 5.74 3.10
N LYS A 78 19.54 6.62 3.98
CA LYS A 78 19.18 6.25 5.35
C LYS A 78 17.66 6.02 5.45
N PRO A 79 17.21 5.02 6.22
CA PRO A 79 15.78 4.81 6.43
C PRO A 79 15.19 6.03 7.16
N ARG A 80 13.92 6.34 6.87
CA ARG A 80 13.22 7.41 7.57
C ARG A 80 12.96 7.01 9.01
N ILE A 81 13.22 7.93 9.92
CA ILE A 81 12.93 7.79 11.34
C ILE A 81 11.60 8.49 11.60
N ALA A 82 10.62 7.76 12.12
CA ALA A 82 9.35 8.36 12.52
C ALA A 82 9.55 9.15 13.83
N PRO A 83 8.82 10.26 14.03
CA PRO A 83 8.79 10.97 15.31
C PRO A 83 8.35 10.07 16.48
N ASP A 84 8.60 10.52 17.70
CA ASP A 84 8.15 9.81 18.90
C ASP A 84 6.64 9.54 18.85
N GLN A 85 6.26 8.32 19.24
CA GLN A 85 4.86 7.83 19.20
C GLN A 85 4.25 7.73 17.81
N CYS A 86 5.00 7.92 16.73
CA CYS A 86 4.56 7.77 15.35
C CYS A 86 5.24 6.58 14.66
N VAL A 87 4.61 6.07 13.62
CA VAL A 87 5.10 4.93 12.82
C VAL A 87 4.76 5.11 11.35
N TYR A 88 5.63 4.67 10.46
CA TYR A 88 5.30 4.53 9.04
C TYR A 88 4.51 3.25 8.83
N LEU A 89 3.29 3.38 8.30
CA LEU A 89 2.39 2.27 8.01
C LEU A 89 1.88 2.32 6.57
N ARG A 90 1.65 1.13 6.00
CA ARG A 90 1.07 0.97 4.67
C ARG A 90 -0.43 1.20 4.75
N LYS A 91 -0.96 1.93 3.77
CA LYS A 91 -2.38 2.24 3.66
C LYS A 91 -2.88 1.89 2.26
N VAL A 92 -4.06 1.28 2.21
CA VAL A 92 -4.76 0.96 0.98
C VAL A 92 -6.15 1.54 1.03
N ILE A 93 -6.58 2.12 -0.10
CA ILE A 93 -7.94 2.62 -0.30
C ILE A 93 -8.62 1.67 -1.27
N VAL A 94 -9.69 1.03 -0.81
CA VAL A 94 -10.50 0.12 -1.60
C VAL A 94 -11.73 0.88 -2.07
N THR A 95 -11.86 1.02 -3.39
CA THR A 95 -13.03 1.58 -4.06
C THR A 95 -13.82 0.45 -4.71
N PRO A 96 -15.07 0.71 -5.19
CA PRO A 96 -15.87 -0.33 -5.83
C PRO A 96 -15.16 -1.01 -7.01
N THR A 97 -14.39 -0.26 -7.79
CA THR A 97 -13.72 -0.77 -9.00
C THR A 97 -12.26 -1.14 -8.75
N THR A 98 -11.55 -0.42 -7.87
CA THR A 98 -10.09 -0.45 -7.83
C THR A 98 -9.56 -0.54 -6.38
N ILE A 99 -8.30 -0.96 -6.23
CA ILE A 99 -7.56 -0.90 -4.98
C ILE A 99 -6.38 0.04 -5.20
N HIS A 100 -6.35 1.16 -4.47
CA HIS A 100 -5.29 2.14 -4.55
C HIS A 100 -4.33 1.97 -3.37
N LEU A 101 -3.11 1.54 -3.66
CA LEU A 101 -2.04 1.47 -2.65
C LEU A 101 -1.47 2.88 -2.47
N GLN A 102 -1.36 3.32 -1.23
CA GLN A 102 -0.73 4.59 -0.88
C GLN A 102 0.71 4.37 -0.41
N PRO A 103 1.65 5.28 -0.69
CA PRO A 103 2.96 5.27 -0.04
C PRO A 103 2.82 5.17 1.49
N PRO A 104 3.78 4.54 2.20
CA PRO A 104 3.72 4.48 3.66
C PRO A 104 3.66 5.89 4.28
N THR A 105 2.60 6.15 5.05
CA THR A 105 2.36 7.44 5.70
C THR A 105 2.70 7.36 7.19
N ILE A 106 3.01 8.53 7.77
CA ILE A 106 3.18 8.65 9.21
C ILE A 106 1.80 8.59 9.86
N GLU A 107 1.65 7.67 10.80
CA GLU A 107 0.44 7.51 11.60
C GLU A 107 0.79 7.56 13.08
N THR A 108 -0.14 8.05 13.91
CA THR A 108 0.00 7.95 15.36
C THR A 108 -0.05 6.48 15.76
N SER A 109 0.96 6.01 16.48
CA SER A 109 0.99 4.63 16.95
C SER A 109 -0.16 4.38 17.91
N ASN A 110 -0.80 3.21 17.81
CA ASN A 110 -1.75 2.72 18.80
C ASN A 110 -1.08 1.66 19.69
N ARG A 111 -1.76 1.23 20.76
CA ARG A 111 -1.21 0.26 21.73
C ARG A 111 -0.81 -1.06 21.06
N ILE A 112 -1.57 -1.52 20.07
CA ILE A 112 -1.32 -2.76 19.32
C ILE A 112 -0.04 -2.61 18.48
N ILE A 113 0.07 -1.54 17.70
CA ILE A 113 1.25 -1.30 16.85
C ILE A 113 2.51 -1.09 17.70
N ARG A 114 2.40 -0.44 18.86
CA ARG A 114 3.53 -0.33 19.81
C ARG A 114 3.97 -1.68 20.36
N LYS A 115 3.02 -2.58 20.68
CA LYS A 115 3.30 -3.94 21.16
C LYS A 115 3.97 -4.80 20.08
N TYR A 116 3.57 -4.64 18.83
CA TYR A 116 4.03 -5.45 17.69
C TYR A 116 4.93 -4.66 16.72
N LEU A 117 5.78 -3.77 17.24
CA LEU A 117 6.60 -2.87 16.41
C LEU A 117 7.57 -3.61 15.49
N ASN A 118 8.09 -4.76 15.93
CA ASN A 118 8.97 -5.65 15.18
C ASN A 118 8.30 -6.27 13.94
N VAL A 119 6.97 -6.42 13.96
CA VAL A 119 6.17 -6.99 12.85
C VAL A 119 5.22 -5.96 12.25
N LYS A 120 5.46 -4.66 12.48
CA LYS A 120 4.61 -3.56 12.00
C LYS A 120 4.39 -3.59 10.48
N ASP A 121 5.36 -4.11 9.73
CA ASP A 121 5.32 -4.16 8.27
C ASP A 121 4.32 -5.17 7.71
N PHE A 122 3.80 -6.06 8.56
CA PHE A 122 2.70 -6.99 8.26
C PHE A 122 1.32 -6.41 8.60
N PHE A 123 1.25 -5.23 9.22
CA PHE A 123 -0.01 -4.50 9.37
C PHE A 123 -0.31 -3.69 8.11
N LEU A 124 -1.60 -3.62 7.77
CA LEU A 124 -2.13 -2.84 6.66
C LEU A 124 -3.36 -2.08 7.13
N ARG A 125 -3.37 -0.76 6.93
CA ARG A 125 -4.58 0.04 7.10
C ARG A 125 -5.37 -0.01 5.80
N VAL A 126 -6.63 -0.44 5.89
CA VAL A 126 -7.54 -0.50 4.75
C VAL A 126 -8.64 0.51 4.98
N GLU A 127 -8.86 1.40 4.02
CA GLU A 127 -9.97 2.35 4.00
C GLU A 127 -10.91 2.01 2.85
N PHE A 128 -12.21 2.10 3.09
CA PHE A 128 -13.24 1.88 2.09
C PHE A 128 -13.92 3.20 1.74
N SER A 129 -13.79 3.62 0.48
CA SER A 129 -14.35 4.87 -0.05
C SER A 129 -15.07 4.65 -1.38
N ASP A 130 -15.80 5.65 -1.86
CA ASP A 130 -16.18 5.69 -3.27
C ASP A 130 -14.98 6.08 -4.15
N GLU A 131 -15.17 6.10 -5.48
CA GLU A 131 -14.13 6.49 -6.43
C GLU A 131 -13.70 7.96 -6.31
N GLY A 132 -14.58 8.82 -5.79
CA GLY A 132 -14.28 10.21 -5.47
C GLY A 132 -13.53 10.40 -4.16
N ARG A 133 -13.16 9.30 -3.46
CA ARG A 133 -12.62 9.30 -2.09
C ARG A 133 -13.56 9.92 -1.07
N SER A 134 -14.84 9.97 -1.38
CA SER A 134 -15.87 10.38 -0.44
C SER A 134 -16.22 9.22 0.47
N ARG A 135 -16.66 9.59 1.67
CA ARG A 135 -17.06 8.62 2.67
C ARG A 135 -18.29 7.85 2.20
N VAL A 136 -18.23 6.52 2.30
CA VAL A 136 -19.39 5.65 2.11
C VAL A 136 -20.37 5.90 3.26
N TRP A 137 -21.52 6.46 2.95
CA TRP A 137 -22.61 6.64 3.91
C TRP A 137 -23.56 5.45 3.84
N SER A 138 -23.98 4.96 5.00
CA SER A 138 -25.16 4.10 5.12
C SER A 138 -26.40 4.97 4.89
N LYS A 139 -26.72 5.28 3.63
CA LYS A 139 -28.05 5.83 3.31
C LYS A 139 -29.07 4.73 3.56
N GLY A 140 -30.07 5.01 4.39
CA GLY A 140 -31.09 4.04 4.80
C GLY A 140 -31.79 3.40 3.60
N SER A 141 -31.71 2.08 3.52
CA SER A 141 -32.64 1.08 2.93
C SER A 141 -33.37 1.34 1.60
N ALA A 142 -33.19 2.45 0.89
CA ALA A 142 -34.04 2.85 -0.23
C ALA A 142 -33.33 2.98 -1.59
N SER A 143 -32.00 2.93 -1.65
CA SER A 143 -31.30 2.92 -2.95
C SER A 143 -30.26 1.80 -3.04
N ASN A 144 -30.43 0.93 -4.04
CA ASN A 144 -29.46 -0.12 -4.42
C ASN A 144 -28.11 0.45 -4.93
N GLU A 145 -27.89 1.76 -4.80
CA GLU A 145 -26.79 2.53 -5.39
C GLU A 145 -25.41 2.15 -4.82
N ASN A 146 -25.35 1.61 -3.58
CA ASN A 146 -24.08 1.25 -2.93
C ASN A 146 -23.79 -0.26 -2.86
N THR A 147 -24.54 -1.11 -3.58
CA THR A 147 -24.36 -2.57 -3.51
C THR A 147 -22.93 -3.00 -3.90
N ALA A 148 -22.32 -2.32 -4.88
CA ALA A 148 -20.96 -2.62 -5.33
C ALA A 148 -19.91 -2.37 -4.23
N ILE A 149 -19.99 -1.26 -3.50
CA ILE A 149 -19.05 -0.97 -2.41
C ILE A 149 -19.27 -1.92 -1.23
N TYR A 150 -20.52 -2.27 -0.90
CA TYR A 150 -20.79 -3.24 0.16
C TYR A 150 -20.27 -4.64 -0.20
N ASN A 151 -20.45 -5.08 -1.45
CA ASN A 151 -19.88 -6.33 -1.94
C ASN A 151 -18.35 -6.30 -1.86
N ARG A 152 -17.73 -5.15 -2.16
CA ARG A 152 -16.28 -4.98 -2.08
C ARG A 152 -15.77 -5.00 -0.64
N ILE A 153 -16.46 -4.33 0.28
CA ILE A 153 -16.19 -4.38 1.72
C ILE A 153 -16.28 -5.82 2.20
N PHE A 154 -17.40 -6.49 1.92
CA PHE A 154 -17.61 -7.89 2.31
C PHE A 154 -16.54 -8.82 1.74
N ALA A 155 -16.20 -8.67 0.45
CA ALA A 155 -15.13 -9.46 -0.17
C ALA A 155 -13.76 -9.18 0.46
N GLY A 156 -13.43 -7.93 0.76
CA GLY A 156 -12.19 -7.57 1.44
C GLY A 156 -12.13 -8.17 2.85
N LEU A 157 -13.20 -8.06 3.63
CA LEU A 157 -13.28 -8.61 4.99
C LEU A 157 -13.22 -10.13 5.03
N THR A 158 -13.80 -10.82 4.04
CA THR A 158 -13.90 -12.29 4.03
C THR A 158 -12.72 -12.99 3.33
N ARG A 159 -12.20 -12.41 2.25
CA ARG A 159 -11.12 -13.01 1.44
C ARG A 159 -9.75 -12.39 1.70
N GLY A 160 -9.72 -11.28 2.43
CA GLY A 160 -8.52 -10.48 2.61
C GLY A 160 -8.15 -9.64 1.38
N ILE A 161 -7.00 -8.98 1.47
CA ILE A 161 -6.41 -8.16 0.40
C ILE A 161 -5.04 -8.73 0.04
N LYS A 162 -4.87 -9.09 -1.24
CA LYS A 162 -3.59 -9.56 -1.75
C LYS A 162 -2.78 -8.39 -2.31
N ILE A 163 -1.55 -8.24 -1.82
CA ILE A 163 -0.57 -7.28 -2.32
C ILE A 163 0.70 -8.04 -2.59
N GLY A 164 1.16 -8.04 -3.83
CA GLY A 164 2.25 -8.87 -4.27
C GLY A 164 2.11 -10.36 -3.89
N ASN A 165 3.02 -10.85 -3.06
CA ASN A 165 3.01 -12.22 -2.53
C ASN A 165 2.33 -12.35 -1.15
N ARG A 166 1.93 -11.24 -0.51
CA ARG A 166 1.30 -11.26 0.82
C ARG A 166 -0.22 -11.16 0.70
N THR A 167 -0.91 -11.96 1.50
CA THR A 167 -2.36 -11.81 1.73
C THR A 167 -2.57 -11.25 3.13
N TYR A 168 -3.32 -10.17 3.21
CA TYR A 168 -3.68 -9.48 4.44
C TYR A 168 -5.12 -9.83 4.81
N GLU A 169 -5.32 -10.37 5.99
CA GLU A 169 -6.63 -10.81 6.49
C GLU A 169 -7.20 -9.77 7.44
N PHE A 170 -8.53 -9.70 7.54
CA PHE A 170 -9.18 -8.77 8.45
C PHE A 170 -8.77 -9.08 9.89
N LEU A 171 -8.36 -8.04 10.62
CA LEU A 171 -7.84 -8.17 11.97
C LEU A 171 -8.81 -7.53 12.97
N SER A 172 -9.06 -6.22 12.86
CA SER A 172 -10.00 -5.53 13.75
C SER A 172 -10.38 -4.14 13.22
N PHE A 173 -11.45 -3.57 13.77
CA PHE A 173 -11.72 -2.13 13.70
C PHE A 173 -11.99 -1.58 15.10
N SER A 174 -11.71 -0.31 15.31
CA SER A 174 -12.12 0.46 16.50
C SER A 174 -13.21 1.46 16.13
N ALA A 175 -13.84 2.08 17.12
CA ALA A 175 -14.91 3.06 16.90
C ALA A 175 -14.44 4.26 16.04
N SER A 176 -13.19 4.71 16.17
CA SER A 176 -12.63 5.75 15.30
C SER A 176 -12.46 5.25 13.86
N GLN A 177 -12.01 4.01 13.69
CA GLN A 177 -11.81 3.43 12.37
C GLN A 177 -13.13 3.19 11.63
N LEU A 178 -14.18 2.74 12.33
CA LEU A 178 -15.53 2.69 11.76
C LEU A 178 -16.01 4.08 11.32
N ARG A 179 -15.68 5.13 12.10
CA ARG A 179 -15.97 6.51 11.70
C ARG A 179 -15.16 6.99 10.50
N GLU A 180 -14.11 6.30 10.11
CA GLU A 180 -13.30 6.61 8.95
C GLU A 180 -13.49 5.59 7.82
N ASN A 181 -14.46 4.67 7.97
CA ASN A 181 -14.65 3.51 7.10
C ASN A 181 -13.34 2.73 6.88
N SER A 182 -12.53 2.62 7.92
CA SER A 182 -11.25 1.92 7.88
C SER A 182 -11.22 0.72 8.83
N ALA A 183 -10.28 -0.18 8.58
CA ALA A 183 -10.02 -1.36 9.39
C ALA A 183 -8.54 -1.72 9.35
N TRP A 184 -8.08 -2.42 10.38
CA TRP A 184 -6.79 -3.08 10.39
C TRP A 184 -6.89 -4.44 9.72
N PHE A 185 -5.91 -4.72 8.89
CA PHE A 185 -5.63 -6.01 8.33
C PHE A 185 -4.21 -6.44 8.69
N TYR A 186 -3.97 -7.75 8.71
CA TYR A 186 -2.68 -8.31 9.08
C TYR A 186 -2.33 -9.50 8.18
N CYS A 187 -1.05 -9.60 7.81
CA CYS A 187 -0.55 -10.72 7.02
C CYS A 187 -0.01 -11.83 7.95
N PRO A 188 -0.61 -13.04 7.95
CA PRO A 188 -0.23 -14.13 8.88
C PRO A 188 1.23 -14.56 8.82
N GLU A 189 1.94 -14.29 7.71
CA GLU A 189 3.39 -14.53 7.60
C GLU A 189 4.21 -13.80 8.68
N GLY A 190 3.67 -12.72 9.27
CA GLY A 190 4.28 -12.01 10.38
C GLY A 190 4.08 -12.66 11.76
N GLY A 191 3.31 -13.74 11.85
CA GLY A 191 2.88 -14.38 13.09
C GLY A 191 1.39 -14.16 13.40
N ASN A 192 0.94 -14.50 14.61
CA ASN A 192 -0.45 -14.27 15.02
C ASN A 192 -0.50 -13.17 16.10
N PRO A 193 -0.84 -11.92 15.75
CA PRO A 193 -0.99 -10.87 16.73
C PRO A 193 -2.26 -11.10 17.54
N THR A 194 -2.12 -11.35 18.83
CA THR A 194 -3.28 -11.39 19.74
C THR A 194 -3.75 -9.95 19.99
N ILE A 195 -5.00 -9.69 19.61
CA ILE A 195 -5.73 -8.47 19.98
C ILE A 195 -6.58 -8.83 21.19
N GLU A 196 -6.21 -8.27 22.35
CA GLU A 196 -7.03 -8.26 23.56
C GLU A 196 -7.81 -6.95 23.63
#